data_AF-A0A2U8XCY9-F1
#
_entry.id   AF-A0A2U8XCY9-F1
#
_cell.length_a   1.000
_cell.length_b   1.000
_cell.length_c   1.000
_cell.angle_alpha   90.00
_cell.angle_beta   90.00
_cell.angle_gamma   90.00
#
_symmetry.space_group_name_H-M   'P 1'
#
loop_
_entity.id
_entity.type
_entity.pdbx_description
1 polymer ?
#
loop_
_entity_poly.entity_id
_entity_poly.type
_entity_poly.pdbx_seq_one_letter_code
_entity_poly.pdbx_strand_id
1 'polypeptide(L)'
;MLDGLDIGLCAFDAEDRTLAWNQTFLYLFPEHDGFVHAGEPYRENLLRFYRTRLTSDELPYIEEYVASGIARHQAQTRPFEFEHRGTWLQVSAQTIPGLGREGGLRSRSGEGQRDAGSARALQNGSVISGSGVPSPAPLRGAPSPAELRP
;
A
#
# COMPACT_ATOMS: atom_id res chain seq x y z
N MET A 1 26.21 -15.45 -3.32
CA MET A 1 25.56 -14.67 -4.38
C MET A 1 24.37 -13.98 -3.72
N LEU A 2 24.27 -12.65 -3.82
CA LEU A 2 23.36 -11.81 -3.04
C LEU A 2 21.94 -11.77 -3.65
N ASP A 3 21.34 -12.94 -3.88
CA ASP A 3 19.97 -13.07 -4.39
C ASP A 3 18.92 -12.91 -3.26
N GLY A 4 19.20 -12.06 -2.27
CA GLY A 4 18.62 -12.17 -0.93
C GLY A 4 17.89 -10.94 -0.38
N LEU A 5 17.84 -9.82 -1.11
CA LEU A 5 16.94 -8.72 -0.76
C LEU A 5 15.96 -8.44 -1.90
N ASP A 6 14.95 -9.30 -2.01
CA ASP A 6 13.63 -9.00 -2.59
C ASP A 6 12.87 -7.97 -1.73
N ILE A 7 13.56 -6.91 -1.32
CA ILE A 7 12.99 -5.85 -0.48
C ILE A 7 12.99 -4.56 -1.28
N GLY A 8 11.81 -4.11 -1.68
CA GLY A 8 11.62 -2.74 -2.16
C GLY A 8 11.76 -1.77 -1.00
N LEU A 9 12.53 -0.70 -1.19
CA LEU A 9 12.69 0.36 -0.20
C LEU A 9 12.31 1.70 -0.83
N CYS A 10 11.52 2.49 -0.11
CA CYS A 10 11.28 3.89 -0.44
C CYS A 10 11.24 4.71 0.86
N ALA A 11 12.03 5.77 0.92
CA ALA A 11 12.16 6.65 2.07
C ALA A 11 11.49 8.00 1.79
N PHE A 12 10.89 8.56 2.83
CA PHE A 12 10.18 9.83 2.82
C PHE A 12 10.65 10.72 3.96
N ASP A 13 10.64 12.03 3.75
CA ASP A 13 10.88 13.00 4.82
C ASP A 13 9.66 13.14 5.74
N ALA A 14 9.72 14.09 6.67
CA ALA A 14 8.63 14.34 7.62
C ALA A 14 7.36 14.93 6.99
N GLU A 15 7.43 15.42 5.75
CA GLU A 15 6.30 15.96 4.98
C GLU A 15 5.78 14.95 3.93
N ASP A 16 6.16 13.68 4.07
CA ASP A 16 5.85 12.61 3.11
C ASP A 16 6.39 12.89 1.70
N ARG A 17 7.55 13.54 1.57
CA ARG A 17 8.23 13.73 0.28
C ARG A 17 9.30 12.67 0.07
N THR A 18 9.35 12.12 -1.13
CA THR A 18 10.29 11.06 -1.49
C THR A 18 11.74 11.54 -1.35
N LEU A 19 12.55 10.81 -0.57
CA LEU A 19 13.97 11.06 -0.38
C LEU A 19 14.82 10.14 -1.26
N ALA A 20 14.50 8.85 -1.27
CA ALA A 20 15.26 7.82 -1.98
C ALA A 20 14.43 6.55 -2.18
N TRP A 21 14.79 5.75 -3.17
CA TRP A 21 14.22 4.42 -3.41
C TRP A 21 15.28 3.50 -4.03
N ASN A 22 15.06 2.20 -3.93
CA ASN A 22 15.91 1.21 -4.61
C ASN A 22 15.26 0.69 -5.91
N GLN A 23 16.04 -0.06 -6.70
CA GLN A 23 15.55 -0.62 -7.96
C GLN A 23 14.44 -1.65 -7.75
N THR A 24 14.48 -2.42 -6.65
CA THR A 24 13.43 -3.38 -6.30
C THR A 24 12.07 -2.70 -6.10
N PHE A 25 12.04 -1.48 -5.55
CA PHE A 25 10.80 -0.70 -5.46
C PHE A 25 10.17 -0.43 -6.83
N LEU A 26 10.99 -0.06 -7.83
CA LEU A 26 10.52 0.16 -9.20
C LEU A 26 10.11 -1.13 -9.91
N TYR A 27 10.80 -2.23 -9.62
CA TYR A 27 10.39 -3.55 -10.12
C TYR A 27 9.00 -3.96 -9.58
N LEU A 28 8.76 -3.69 -8.29
CA LEU A 28 7.46 -3.96 -7.65
C LEU A 28 6.38 -2.98 -8.12
N PHE A 29 6.70 -1.71 -8.35
CA PHE A 29 5.77 -0.66 -8.79
C PHE A 29 6.26 0.05 -10.05
N PRO A 30 6.18 -0.58 -11.23
CA PRO A 30 6.67 0.04 -12.46
C PRO A 30 5.83 1.24 -12.90
N GLU A 31 4.63 1.44 -12.34
CA GLU A 31 3.90 2.71 -12.48
C GLU A 31 4.68 3.93 -11.93
N HIS A 32 5.77 3.72 -11.21
CA HIS A 32 6.64 4.80 -10.70
C HIS A 32 7.94 4.95 -11.49
N ASP A 33 8.30 3.95 -12.30
CA ASP A 33 9.56 3.97 -13.06
C ASP A 33 9.56 5.12 -14.09
N GLY A 34 10.62 5.93 -14.07
CA GLY A 34 10.73 7.15 -14.88
C GLY A 34 9.89 8.34 -14.42
N PHE A 35 9.07 8.19 -13.37
CA PHE A 35 8.20 9.27 -12.85
C PHE A 35 8.58 9.73 -11.44
N VAL A 36 8.94 8.80 -10.55
CA VAL A 36 9.33 9.16 -9.19
C VAL A 36 10.62 9.98 -9.18
N HIS A 37 10.65 11.01 -8.34
CA HIS A 37 11.81 11.87 -8.18
C HIS A 37 11.96 12.34 -6.72
N ALA A 38 13.16 12.79 -6.34
CA ALA A 38 13.38 13.36 -5.02
C ALA A 38 12.49 14.60 -4.81
N GLY A 39 11.94 14.75 -3.60
CA GLY A 39 11.00 15.81 -3.22
C GLY A 39 9.55 15.59 -3.68
N GLU A 40 9.27 14.52 -4.43
CA GLU A 40 7.91 14.21 -4.88
C GLU A 40 6.99 13.86 -3.70
N PRO A 41 5.81 14.49 -3.58
CA PRO A 41 4.84 14.13 -2.56
C PRO A 41 4.35 12.69 -2.71
N TYR A 42 4.27 11.94 -1.61
CA TYR A 42 3.75 10.57 -1.58
C TYR A 42 2.34 10.43 -2.19
N ARG A 43 1.56 11.52 -2.16
CA ARG A 43 0.28 11.63 -2.86
C ARG A 43 0.37 11.26 -4.34
N GLU A 44 1.43 11.67 -5.04
CA GLU A 44 1.58 11.41 -6.46
C GLU A 44 1.88 9.92 -6.74
N ASN A 45 2.64 9.26 -5.85
CA ASN A 45 2.80 7.81 -5.86
C ASN A 45 1.44 7.11 -5.74
N LEU A 46 0.61 7.52 -4.77
CA LEU A 46 -0.73 6.96 -4.59
C LEU A 46 -1.64 7.19 -5.80
N LEU A 47 -1.60 8.37 -6.41
CA LEU A 47 -2.38 8.64 -7.62
C LEU A 47 -2.02 7.69 -8.76
N ARG A 48 -0.72 7.49 -9.03
CA ARG A 48 -0.26 6.53 -10.06
C ARG A 48 -0.67 5.10 -9.69
N PHE A 49 -0.50 4.72 -8.43
CA PHE A 49 -0.86 3.41 -7.90
C PHE A 49 -2.35 3.11 -8.05
N TYR A 50 -3.25 4.07 -7.73
CA TYR A 50 -4.69 3.84 -7.78
C TYR A 50 -5.23 3.94 -9.21
N ARG A 51 -4.71 4.84 -10.06
CA ARG A 51 -5.13 4.95 -11.46
C ARG A 51 -4.95 3.65 -12.25
N THR A 52 -3.97 2.83 -11.90
CA THR A 52 -3.71 1.55 -12.58
C THR A 52 -4.59 0.40 -12.08
N ARG A 53 -5.33 0.58 -10.97
CA ARG A 53 -6.05 -0.52 -10.27
C ARG A 53 -7.54 -0.29 -10.13
N LEU A 54 -7.95 0.95 -9.95
CA LEU A 54 -9.36 1.28 -9.77
C LEU A 54 -10.10 1.01 -11.08
N THR A 55 -11.25 0.37 -10.96
CA THR A 55 -12.19 0.22 -12.07
C THR A 55 -12.79 1.57 -12.46
N SER A 56 -13.43 1.65 -13.63
CA SER A 56 -14.09 2.87 -14.09
C SER A 56 -15.13 3.42 -13.10
N ASP A 57 -15.81 2.55 -12.36
CA ASP A 57 -16.81 2.94 -11.37
C ASP A 57 -16.18 3.44 -10.06
N GLU A 58 -14.93 3.04 -9.77
CA GLU A 58 -14.21 3.45 -8.57
C GLU A 58 -13.34 4.70 -8.78
N LEU A 59 -12.91 4.97 -10.02
CA LEU A 59 -12.08 6.12 -10.38
C LEU A 59 -12.64 7.48 -9.90
N PRO A 60 -13.97 7.75 -9.93
CA PRO A 60 -14.52 8.98 -9.37
C PRO A 60 -14.16 9.22 -7.89
N TYR A 61 -13.88 8.16 -7.14
CA TYR A 61 -13.53 8.20 -5.70
C TYR A 61 -12.02 8.20 -5.44
N ILE A 62 -11.18 8.35 -6.47
CA ILE A 62 -9.73 8.24 -6.34
C ILE A 62 -9.13 9.14 -5.26
N GLU A 63 -9.68 10.34 -5.07
CA GLU A 63 -9.20 11.28 -4.05
C GLU A 63 -9.45 10.76 -2.62
N GLU A 64 -10.54 10.03 -2.40
CA GLU A 64 -10.83 9.39 -1.10
C GLU A 64 -9.86 8.23 -0.83
N TYR A 65 -9.57 7.43 -1.86
CA TYR A 65 -8.56 6.37 -1.77
C TYR A 65 -7.17 6.92 -1.46
N VAL A 66 -6.78 8.02 -2.12
CA VAL A 66 -5.52 8.72 -1.88
C VAL A 66 -5.46 9.26 -0.44
N ALA A 67 -6.50 9.95 0.02
CA ALA A 67 -6.55 10.47 1.39
C ALA A 67 -6.46 9.35 2.44
N SER A 68 -7.18 8.24 2.24
CA SER A 68 -7.10 7.06 3.10
C SER A 68 -5.70 6.43 3.08
N GLY A 69 -5.07 6.36 1.90
CA GLY A 69 -3.71 5.88 1.72
C GLY A 69 -2.66 6.70 2.47
N ILE A 70 -2.78 8.04 2.45
CA ILE A 70 -1.93 8.96 3.22
C ILE A 70 -2.14 8.74 4.71
N ALA A 71 -3.38 8.74 5.18
CA ALA A 71 -3.69 8.53 6.59
C ALA A 71 -3.14 7.18 7.11
N ARG A 72 -3.27 6.11 6.30
CA ARG A 72 -2.69 4.81 6.62
C ARG A 72 -1.16 4.86 6.65
N HIS A 73 -0.51 5.52 5.68
CA HIS A 73 0.96 5.67 5.65
C HIS A 73 1.48 6.34 6.93
N GLN A 74 0.84 7.44 7.33
CA GLN A 74 1.22 8.22 8.51
C GLN A 74 0.94 7.46 9.83
N ALA A 75 -0.18 6.74 9.91
CA ALA A 75 -0.58 6.00 11.10
C ALA A 75 0.00 4.57 11.18
N GLN A 76 0.72 4.11 10.17
CA GLN A 76 1.21 2.73 10.12
C GLN A 76 2.18 2.46 11.27
N THR A 77 1.81 1.51 12.12
CA THR A 77 2.62 0.99 13.24
C THR A 77 2.89 -0.51 13.15
N ARG A 78 2.16 -1.21 12.27
CA ARG A 78 2.29 -2.65 12.03
C ARG A 78 2.38 -2.93 10.53
N PRO A 79 3.01 -4.05 10.13
CA PRO A 79 2.96 -4.47 8.75
C PRO A 79 1.53 -4.77 8.30
N PHE A 80 1.25 -4.55 7.01
CA PHE A 80 0.01 -4.99 6.36
C PHE A 80 0.35 -5.58 5.00
N GLU A 81 -0.57 -6.39 4.46
CA GLU A 81 -0.37 -7.11 3.21
C GLU A 81 -1.42 -6.72 2.18
N PHE A 82 -1.03 -6.71 0.92
CA PHE A 82 -1.94 -6.55 -0.21
C PHE A 82 -1.39 -7.24 -1.45
N GLU A 83 -2.27 -7.53 -2.41
CA GLU A 83 -1.90 -8.12 -3.69
C GLU A 83 -1.62 -7.02 -4.72
N HIS A 84 -0.53 -7.17 -5.47
CA HIS A 84 -0.18 -6.29 -6.55
C HIS A 84 0.37 -7.07 -7.75
N ARG A 85 -0.34 -7.02 -8.87
CA ARG A 85 0.07 -7.60 -10.16
C ARG A 85 0.46 -9.08 -10.05
N GLY A 86 -0.36 -9.84 -9.33
CA GLY A 86 -0.19 -11.27 -9.04
C GLY A 86 0.75 -11.57 -7.88
N THR A 87 1.31 -10.56 -7.21
CA THR A 87 2.30 -10.74 -6.14
C THR A 87 1.77 -10.23 -4.81
N TRP A 88 1.82 -11.05 -3.75
CA TRP A 88 1.53 -10.58 -2.40
C TRP A 88 2.71 -9.82 -1.82
N LEU A 89 2.45 -8.58 -1.41
CA LEU A 89 3.43 -7.67 -0.82
C LEU A 89 3.09 -7.45 0.65
N GLN A 90 4.10 -7.57 1.50
CA GLN A 90 4.04 -7.10 2.88
C GLN A 90 4.73 -5.75 2.98
N VAL A 91 4.00 -4.73 3.46
CA VAL A 91 4.53 -3.40 3.72
C VAL A 91 4.79 -3.23 5.20
N SER A 92 6.00 -2.83 5.55
CA SER A 92 6.35 -2.33 6.88
C SER A 92 6.81 -0.88 6.77
N ALA A 93 6.48 -0.05 7.76
CA ALA A 93 7.01 1.30 7.85
C ALA A 93 7.73 1.48 9.19
N GLN A 94 8.85 2.20 9.17
CA GLN A 94 9.60 2.58 10.36
C GLN A 94 9.87 4.09 10.32
N THR A 95 9.73 4.75 11.46
CA THR A 95 10.13 6.16 11.59
C THR A 95 11.59 6.20 11.99
N ILE A 96 12.41 6.90 11.21
CA ILE A 96 13.83 7.12 11.52
C ILE A 96 13.98 8.51 12.13
N PRO A 97 14.43 8.62 13.40
CA PRO A 97 14.67 9.91 14.04
C PRO A 97 15.61 10.80 13.21
N GLY A 98 15.16 12.03 12.92
CA GLY A 98 15.95 13.03 12.18
C GLY A 98 15.95 12.87 10.65
N LEU A 99 15.39 11.78 10.09
CA LEU A 99 15.32 11.56 8.64
C LEU A 99 13.88 11.54 8.10
N GLY A 100 12.91 11.08 8.89
CA GLY A 100 11.52 10.95 8.46
C GLY A 100 11.01 9.51 8.58
N ARG A 101 10.39 8.98 7.53
CA ARG A 101 9.81 7.63 7.50
C ARG A 101 10.42 6.80 6.38
N GLU A 102 10.71 5.53 6.65
CA GLU A 102 11.06 4.55 5.63
C GLU A 102 9.95 3.51 5.47
N GLY A 103 9.60 3.23 4.21
CA GLY A 103 8.73 2.13 3.82
C GLY A 103 9.57 0.98 3.24
N GLY A 104 9.43 -0.20 3.83
CA GLY A 104 9.98 -1.45 3.32
C GLY A 104 8.86 -2.33 2.76
N LEU A 105 9.09 -2.93 1.59
CA LEU A 105 8.19 -3.87 0.94
C LEU A 105 8.90 -5.19 0.71
N ARG A 106 8.28 -6.30 1.10
CA ARG A 106 8.80 -7.65 0.82
C ARG A 106 7.80 -8.41 -0.03
N SER A 107 8.24 -8.99 -1.14
CA SER A 107 7.44 -9.95 -1.89
C SER A 107 7.40 -11.29 -1.18
N ARG A 108 6.22 -11.91 -1.13
CA ARG A 108 6.08 -13.31 -0.71
C ARG A 108 5.82 -14.16 -1.94
N SER A 109 6.82 -14.94 -2.35
CA SER A 109 6.64 -15.96 -3.40
C SER A 109 5.60 -16.97 -2.94
N GLY A 110 4.66 -17.29 -3.82
CA GLY A 110 3.55 -18.20 -3.55
C GLY A 110 3.99 -19.66 -3.47
N GLU A 111 4.71 -20.05 -2.42
CA GLU A 111 4.88 -21.44 -2.03
C GLU A 111 4.86 -21.57 -0.51
N GLY A 112 3.77 -22.16 0.00
CA GLY A 112 3.71 -22.85 1.29
C GLY A 112 3.91 -22.03 2.57
N GLN A 113 2.86 -21.37 3.05
CA GLN A 113 2.41 -21.56 4.44
C GLN A 113 0.92 -21.22 4.53
N ARG A 114 0.08 -22.22 4.26
CA ARG A 114 -1.25 -22.29 4.87
C ARG A 114 -1.04 -22.61 6.34
N ASP A 115 -0.62 -21.62 7.13
CA ASP A 115 -0.86 -21.68 8.57
C ASP A 115 -2.32 -21.33 8.80
N ALA A 116 -3.14 -22.38 8.71
CA ALA A 116 -4.39 -22.44 9.45
C ALA A 116 -4.04 -22.42 10.95
N GLY A 117 -3.77 -21.22 11.49
CA GLY A 117 -3.20 -21.13 12.82
C GLY A 117 -2.96 -19.73 13.36
N SER A 118 -3.82 -18.75 13.07
CA SER A 118 -4.06 -17.57 13.95
C SER A 118 -5.31 -16.82 13.51
N ALA A 119 -6.43 -17.54 13.47
CA ALA A 119 -7.74 -16.91 13.52
C ALA A 119 -7.93 -16.32 14.93
N ARG A 120 -7.66 -15.02 15.12
CA ARG A 120 -8.34 -14.20 16.13
C ARG A 120 -8.10 -12.71 15.94
N ALA A 121 -8.89 -12.14 15.03
CA ALA A 121 -9.60 -10.88 15.27
C ALA A 121 -10.75 -10.79 14.24
N LEU A 122 -11.75 -11.66 14.39
CA LEU A 122 -13.08 -11.36 13.87
C LEU A 122 -13.67 -10.28 14.78
N GLN A 123 -13.73 -9.06 14.26
CA GLN A 123 -14.89 -8.23 14.53
C GLN A 123 -15.14 -7.29 13.34
N ASN A 124 -16.17 -7.69 12.60
CA ASN A 124 -17.14 -6.87 11.89
C ASN A 124 -16.80 -6.48 10.45
N GLY A 125 -17.18 -7.37 9.53
CA GLY A 125 -18.00 -7.00 8.37
C GLY A 125 -17.32 -6.21 7.25
N SER A 126 -16.35 -6.78 6.55
CA SER A 126 -16.03 -6.32 5.19
C SER A 126 -15.94 -7.47 4.23
N VAL A 127 -16.75 -7.33 3.19
CA VAL A 127 -16.89 -8.20 2.04
C VAL A 127 -15.54 -8.30 1.34
N ILE A 128 -15.15 -9.55 1.05
CA ILE A 128 -14.08 -9.89 0.12
C ILE A 128 -14.46 -9.41 -1.29
N SER A 129 -14.27 -8.12 -1.60
CA SER A 129 -14.25 -7.67 -3.00
C SER A 129 -12.90 -8.01 -3.61
N GLY A 130 -12.91 -8.76 -4.70
CA GLY A 130 -11.75 -9.29 -5.41
C GLY A 130 -10.91 -8.27 -6.17
N SER A 131 -10.74 -7.05 -5.64
CA SER A 131 -9.72 -6.12 -6.09
C SER A 131 -8.59 -6.17 -5.06
N GLY A 132 -7.37 -6.53 -5.45
CA GLY A 132 -6.19 -6.57 -4.56
C GLY A 132 -5.80 -5.22 -3.94
N VAL A 133 -6.69 -4.23 -3.95
CA VAL A 133 -6.51 -2.92 -3.34
C VAL A 133 -6.57 -3.08 -1.82
N PRO A 134 -5.55 -2.62 -1.06
CA PRO A 134 -5.65 -2.58 0.39
C PRO A 134 -6.88 -1.75 0.75
N SER A 135 -7.85 -2.40 1.43
CA SER A 135 -9.11 -1.78 1.81
C SER A 135 -8.84 -0.42 2.47
N PRO A 136 -9.53 0.66 2.06
CA PRO A 136 -9.39 1.93 2.76
C PRO A 136 -9.66 1.69 4.24
N ALA A 137 -8.80 2.24 5.10
CA ALA A 137 -9.09 2.20 6.53
C ALA A 137 -10.51 2.76 6.73
N PRO A 138 -11.39 2.10 7.52
CA PRO A 138 -12.76 2.55 7.65
C PRO A 138 -12.73 4.00 8.15
N LEU A 139 -13.12 4.92 7.28
CA LEU A 139 -13.41 6.29 7.67
C LEU A 139 -14.56 6.17 8.67
N ARG A 140 -14.32 6.53 9.94
CA ARG A 140 -15.39 6.59 10.94
C ARG A 140 -16.55 7.41 10.34
N GLY A 141 -17.63 6.73 9.94
CA GLY A 141 -18.87 7.36 9.50
C GLY A 141 -19.16 7.38 7.98
N ALA A 142 -18.36 6.76 7.11
CA ALA A 142 -18.74 6.59 5.70
C ALA A 142 -19.45 5.23 5.49
N PRO A 143 -20.61 5.18 4.82
CA PRO A 143 -21.26 3.91 4.48
C PRO A 143 -20.37 3.12 3.52
N SER A 144 -20.32 1.80 3.73
CA SER A 144 -19.56 0.89 2.86
C SER A 144 -20.19 0.90 1.46
N PRO A 145 -19.43 0.81 0.34
CA PRO A 145 -20.00 0.75 -1.01
C PRO A 145 -20.99 -0.41 -1.22
N ALA A 146 -20.94 -1.43 -0.35
CA ALA A 146 -21.90 -2.53 -0.31
C ALA A 146 -23.30 -2.14 0.21
N GLU A 147 -23.46 -0.96 0.83
CA GLU A 147 -24.71 -0.49 1.44
C GLU A 147 -25.54 0.43 0.49
N LEU A 148 -25.03 0.69 -0.72
CA LEU A 148 -25.64 1.59 -1.72
C LEU A 148 -26.29 0.86 -2.91
N ARG A 149 -26.72 -0.40 -2.74
CA ARG A 149 -27.57 -1.06 -3.75
C ARG A 149 -29.04 -0.94 -3.37
N PRO A 150 -29.93 -0.57 -4.31
CA PRO A 150 -31.35 -0.34 -4.07
C PRO A 150 -32.10 -1.61 -3.67
#